data_AF-A0A7X7L405-F1
#
_entry.id   AF-A0A7X7L405-F1
#
_cell.length_a   1.000
_cell.length_b   1.000
_cell.length_c   1.000
_cell.angle_alpha   90.00
_cell.angle_beta   90.00
_cell.angle_gamma   90.00
#
_symmetry.space_group_name_H-M   'P 1'
#
loop_
_entity.id
_entity.type
_entity.pdbx_description
1 polymer ?
#
loop_
_entity_poly.entity_id
_entity_poly.type
_entity_poly.pdbx_seq_one_letter_code
_entity_poly.pdbx_strand_id
1 'polypeptide(L)'
;NNIALFCADLTVTPLLVEINKNYASRLLPVPGMKIGIIESNGPQNYVNWVEMMAMHPLKNHLSVTPVNGIFQLNDDYHKKSGGIFL
;
A
#
# COMPACT_ATOMS: atom_id res chain seq x y z
N ASN A 1 -7.43 -16.87 19.59
CA ASN A 1 -7.89 -16.85 18.19
C ASN A 1 -6.96 -16.01 17.34
N ASN A 2 -6.24 -16.60 16.39
CA ASN A 2 -5.55 -15.86 15.32
C ASN A 2 -6.51 -15.78 14.13
N ILE A 3 -7.19 -14.64 13.99
CA ILE A 3 -8.03 -14.36 12.82
C ILE A 3 -7.13 -13.65 11.81
N ALA A 4 -7.01 -14.23 10.61
CA ALA A 4 -6.29 -13.57 9.54
C ALA A 4 -7.16 -12.47 8.92
N LEU A 5 -6.56 -11.31 8.70
CA LEU A 5 -7.22 -10.10 8.20
C LEU A 5 -6.45 -9.59 6.98
N PHE A 6 -7.13 -8.86 6.11
CA PHE A 6 -6.50 -8.11 5.02
C PHE A 6 -7.09 -6.71 4.93
N CYS A 7 -6.38 -5.80 4.28
CA CYS A 7 -6.83 -4.42 4.09
C CYS A 7 -7.49 -4.27 2.73
N ALA A 8 -8.65 -3.61 2.69
CA ALA A 8 -9.36 -3.30 1.46
C ALA A 8 -9.82 -1.84 1.49
N ASP A 9 -9.78 -1.17 0.33
CA ASP A 9 -10.28 0.18 0.16
C ASP A 9 -11.06 0.35 -1.14
N LEU A 10 -11.95 1.35 -1.18
CA LEU A 10 -12.72 1.68 -2.39
C LEU A 10 -12.16 2.92 -3.11
N THR A 11 -11.87 4.00 -2.38
CA THR A 11 -11.45 5.27 -2.97
C THR A 11 -10.48 6.01 -2.06
N VAL A 12 -9.35 5.39 -1.72
CA VAL A 12 -8.30 6.11 -0.98
C VAL A 12 -7.27 6.68 -1.96
N THR A 13 -6.76 7.87 -1.64
CA THR A 13 -5.71 8.52 -2.43
C THR A 13 -4.38 7.77 -2.32
N PRO A 14 -3.41 7.97 -3.22
CA PRO A 14 -2.11 7.29 -3.15
C PRO A 14 -1.45 7.31 -1.77
N LEU A 15 -1.45 8.47 -1.10
CA LEU A 15 -0.85 8.60 0.23
C LEU A 15 -1.62 7.81 1.30
N LEU A 16 -2.94 7.68 1.18
CA LEU A 16 -3.75 6.91 2.10
C LEU A 16 -3.62 5.39 1.85
N VAL A 17 -3.30 4.95 0.62
CA VAL A 17 -2.94 3.54 0.36
C VAL A 17 -1.74 3.12 1.22
N GLU A 18 -0.83 4.04 1.56
CA GLU A 18 0.32 3.74 2.41
C GLU A 18 -0.08 3.36 3.84
N ILE A 19 -1.21 3.88 4.35
CA ILE A 19 -1.76 3.43 5.63
C ILE A 19 -2.17 1.95 5.52
N ASN A 20 -2.85 1.58 4.44
CA ASN A 20 -3.26 0.18 4.19
C ASN A 20 -2.05 -0.75 4.07
N LYS A 21 -1.00 -0.35 3.35
CA LYS A 21 0.25 -1.13 3.25
C LYS A 21 0.94 -1.27 4.60
N ASN A 22 0.93 -0.22 5.44
CA ASN A 22 1.47 -0.30 6.80
C ASN A 22 0.69 -1.28 7.69
N TYR A 23 -0.64 -1.32 7.59
CA TYR A 23 -1.43 -2.33 8.30
C TYR A 23 -1.20 -3.73 7.73
N ALA A 24 -1.38 -3.93 6.43
CA ALA A 24 -1.28 -5.23 5.78
C ALA A 24 0.08 -5.92 6.00
N SER A 25 1.18 -5.15 6.03
CA SER A 25 2.54 -5.68 6.27
C SER A 25 2.79 -6.13 7.71
N ARG A 26 1.91 -5.80 8.65
CA ARG A 26 2.03 -6.14 10.09
C ARG A 26 0.96 -7.13 10.56
N LEU A 27 0.00 -7.44 9.69
CA LEU A 27 -1.00 -8.48 9.93
C LEU A 27 -0.45 -9.85 9.55
N LEU A 28 -0.98 -10.88 10.19
CA LEU A 28 -0.71 -12.26 9.78
C LEU A 28 -1.27 -12.49 8.36
N PRO A 29 -0.50 -13.10 7.44
CA PRO A 29 -1.00 -13.47 6.13
C PRO A 29 -2.24 -14.37 6.24
N VAL A 30 -3.18 -14.21 5.31
CA VAL A 30 -4.32 -15.14 5.20
C VAL A 30 -3.83 -16.54 4.80
N PRO A 31 -4.57 -17.61 5.16
CA PRO A 31 -4.17 -18.98 4.82
C PRO A 31 -3.88 -19.15 3.32
N GLY A 32 -2.75 -19.77 2.99
CA GLY A 32 -2.29 -19.98 1.61
C GLY A 32 -1.44 -18.86 1.02
N MET A 33 -1.35 -17.71 1.69
CA MET A 33 -0.52 -16.59 1.25
C MET A 33 0.79 -16.51 2.04
N LYS A 34 1.81 -15.90 1.42
CA LYS A 34 3.13 -15.69 2.03
C LYS A 34 3.36 -14.25 2.52
N ILE A 35 2.49 -13.33 2.12
CA ILE A 35 2.59 -11.89 2.39
C ILE A 35 1.22 -11.34 2.75
N GLY A 36 1.19 -10.14 3.33
CA GLY A 36 -0.05 -9.39 3.55
C GLY A 36 -0.76 -9.06 2.24
N ILE A 37 -2.08 -8.94 2.30
CA ILE A 37 -2.93 -8.56 1.16
C ILE A 37 -3.46 -7.15 1.35
N ILE A 38 -3.42 -6.40 0.26
CA ILE A 38 -4.11 -5.15 0.06
C ILE A 38 -4.97 -5.25 -1.21
N GLU A 39 -6.21 -4.82 -1.11
CA GLU A 39 -7.10 -4.56 -2.22
C GLU A 39 -7.27 -3.04 -2.30
N SER A 40 -6.95 -2.45 -3.45
CA SER A 40 -7.02 -0.99 -3.63
C SER A 40 -7.58 -0.65 -5.00
N ASN A 41 -8.60 0.22 -4.99
CA ASN A 41 -9.37 0.58 -6.17
C ASN A 41 -9.14 2.05 -6.62
N GLY A 42 -8.20 2.75 -6.00
CA GLY A 42 -7.87 4.14 -6.32
C GLY A 42 -7.60 4.39 -7.82
N PRO A 43 -6.73 3.61 -8.49
CA PRO A 43 -6.44 3.78 -9.92
C PRO A 43 -7.67 3.72 -10.84
N GLN A 44 -8.70 2.97 -10.45
CA GLN A 44 -9.91 2.76 -11.23
C GLN A 44 -10.97 3.85 -10.96
N ASN A 45 -10.91 4.49 -9.79
CA ASN A 45 -11.94 5.44 -9.35
C ASN A 45 -11.52 6.91 -9.47
N TYR A 46 -10.23 7.21 -9.55
CA TYR A 46 -9.73 8.59 -9.70
C TYR A 46 -9.30 8.89 -11.13
N VAL A 47 -9.93 9.92 -11.73
CA VAL A 47 -9.57 10.41 -13.07
C VAL A 47 -8.13 10.95 -13.16
N ASN A 48 -7.59 11.48 -12.06
CA ASN A 48 -6.27 12.10 -11.99
C ASN A 48 -5.28 11.28 -11.15
N TRP A 49 -5.39 9.95 -11.17
CA TRP A 49 -4.56 9.06 -10.34
C TRP A 49 -3.06 9.27 -10.57
N VAL A 50 -2.65 9.46 -11.84
CA VAL A 50 -1.25 9.65 -12.22
C VAL A 50 -0.68 10.94 -11.63
N GLU A 51 -1.44 12.04 -11.66
CA GLU A 51 -1.07 13.32 -11.07
C GLU A 51 -0.98 13.21 -9.54
N MET A 52 -1.93 12.50 -8.91
CA MET A 52 -1.89 12.25 -7.46
C MET A 52 -0.65 11.45 -7.05
N MET A 53 -0.28 10.45 -7.84
CA MET A 53 0.96 9.67 -7.62
C MET A 53 2.21 10.54 -7.81
N ALA A 54 2.20 11.48 -8.75
CA ALA A 54 3.32 12.40 -8.98
C ALA A 54 3.55 13.39 -7.81
N MET A 55 2.55 13.61 -6.97
CA MET A 55 2.64 14.38 -5.72
C MET A 55 3.05 13.55 -4.50
N HIS A 56 3.11 12.21 -4.62
CA HIS A 56 3.48 11.35 -3.51
C HIS A 56 4.92 11.64 -3.03
N PRO A 57 5.16 11.82 -1.72
CA PRO A 57 6.50 12.16 -1.20
C PRO A 57 7.58 11.14 -1.61
N LEU A 58 7.18 9.87 -1.75
CA LEU A 58 8.03 8.76 -2.18
C LEU A 58 7.75 8.28 -3.61
N LYS A 59 7.26 9.11 -4.53
CA LYS A 59 6.79 8.70 -5.87
C LYS A 59 7.72 7.79 -6.69
N ASN A 60 9.02 7.82 -6.43
CA ASN A 60 10.02 6.99 -7.12
C ASN A 60 10.44 5.73 -6.32
N HIS A 61 9.81 5.47 -5.18
CA HIS A 61 10.13 4.35 -4.31
C HIS A 61 9.39 3.07 -4.74
N LEU A 62 10.02 1.91 -4.56
CA LEU A 62 9.50 0.59 -4.96
C LEU A 62 8.19 0.18 -4.26
N SER A 63 7.83 0.88 -3.18
CA SER A 63 6.58 0.67 -2.46
C SER A 63 5.38 1.35 -3.13
N VAL A 64 5.60 2.30 -4.03
CA VAL A 64 4.54 3.13 -4.62
C VAL A 64 3.88 2.44 -5.80
N THR A 65 4.69 1.86 -6.70
CA THR A 65 4.20 1.12 -7.87
C THR A 65 4.44 -0.38 -7.69
N PRO A 66 3.41 -1.22 -7.75
CA PRO A 66 3.58 -2.65 -7.57
C PRO A 66 4.23 -3.28 -8.81
N VAL A 67 5.11 -4.26 -8.59
CA VAL A 67 5.70 -5.08 -9.65
C VAL A 67 5.05 -6.46 -9.60
N ASN A 68 4.38 -6.87 -10.68
CA ASN A 68 3.60 -8.11 -10.75
C ASN A 68 2.59 -8.24 -9.60
N GLY A 69 1.91 -7.13 -9.27
CA GLY A 69 0.92 -7.08 -8.18
C GLY A 69 1.50 -7.03 -6.77
N ILE A 70 2.83 -6.91 -6.61
CA ILE A 70 3.49 -6.91 -5.30
C ILE A 70 4.12 -5.54 -5.03
N PHE A 71 3.75 -4.92 -3.91
CA PHE A 71 4.45 -3.75 -3.37
C PHE A 71 5.69 -4.21 -2.58
N GLN A 72 6.85 -3.65 -2.89
CA GLN A 72 8.09 -4.01 -2.21
C GLN A 72 8.31 -3.05 -1.03
N LEU A 73 8.14 -3.57 0.19
CA LEU A 73 8.30 -2.83 1.43
C LEU A 73 9.62 -3.25 2.08
N ASN A 74 10.61 -2.36 2.02
CA ASN A 74 11.94 -2.58 2.61
C ASN A 74 12.09 -1.80 3.93
N ASP A 75 13.26 -1.86 4.55
CA ASP A 75 13.49 -1.13 5.80
C ASP A 75 13.36 0.40 5.64
N ASP A 76 13.73 0.95 4.48
CA ASP A 76 13.59 2.38 4.19
C ASP A 76 12.12 2.81 4.17
N TYR A 77 11.26 1.99 3.56
CA TYR A 77 9.80 2.17 3.58
C TYR A 77 9.26 2.28 5.00
N HIS A 78 9.62 1.32 5.86
CA HIS A 78 9.13 1.28 7.24
C HIS A 78 9.66 2.45 8.07
N LYS A 79 10.92 2.85 7.89
CA LYS A 79 11.50 4.04 8.54
C LYS A 79 10.78 5.33 8.16
N LYS A 80 10.33 5.44 6.90
CA LYS A 80 9.60 6.60 6.39
C LYS A 80 8.09 6.48 6.54
N SER A 81 7.58 5.38 7.07
CA SER A 81 6.14 5.08 7.16
C SER A 81 5.41 5.30 5.83
N GLY A 82 6.03 4.87 4.71
CA GLY A 82 5.49 5.10 3.37
C GLY A 82 5.38 6.57 2.94
N GLY A 83 5.96 7.51 3.68
CA GLY A 83 5.92 8.94 3.37
C GLY A 83 4.73 9.68 3.98
N ILE A 84 3.94 9.05 4.84
CA ILE A 84 2.76 9.66 5.50
C ILE A 84 3.14 10.89 6.34
N PHE A 85 4.38 10.95 6.84
CA PHE A 85 4.87 12.01 7.73
C PHE A 85 6.01 12.85 7.11
N LEU A 86 6.19 12.80 5.79
CA LEU A 86 7.23 13.56 5.07
C LEU A 86 6.69 14.84 4.44
#